data_AF-A0A5B8BTH0-F1
#
_entry.id   AF-A0A5B8BTH0-F1
#
_cell.length_a   1.000
_cell.length_b   1.000
_cell.length_c   1.000
_cell.angle_alpha   90.00
_cell.angle_beta   90.00
_cell.angle_gamma   90.00
#
_symmetry.space_group_name_H-M   'P 1'
#
loop_
_entity.id
_entity.type
_entity.pdbx_description
1 polymer ?
#
loop_
_entity_poly.entity_id
_entity_poly.type
_entity_poly.pdbx_seq_one_letter_code
_entity_poly.pdbx_strand_id
1 'polypeptide(L)'
;MPRLSIDITAEEHRKLKAIAALRGQSIKDFVMSQALGDDRGAASDEEKAALEELRAFLAPRLDAIERGETYEVSMDEIIREAKARRAG
;
A
#
# COMPACT_ATOMS: atom_id res chain seq x y z
N MET A 1 23.87 -5.72 16.69
CA MET A 1 23.28 -5.33 15.38
C MET A 1 23.25 -6.55 14.48
N PRO A 2 22.10 -6.90 13.87
CA PRO A 2 22.01 -7.99 12.91
C PRO A 2 22.90 -7.70 11.70
N ARG A 3 23.53 -8.75 11.15
CA ARG A 3 24.41 -8.67 9.98
C ARG A 3 23.91 -9.65 8.93
N LEU A 4 23.73 -9.18 7.70
CA LEU A 4 23.42 -10.00 6.54
C LEU A 4 24.71 -10.22 5.74
N SER A 5 25.09 -11.48 5.52
CA SER A 5 26.16 -11.85 4.61
C SER A 5 25.56 -12.31 3.29
N ILE A 6 26.03 -11.76 2.18
CA ILE A 6 25.59 -12.10 0.83
C ILE A 6 26.79 -12.47 -0.02
N ASP A 7 26.70 -13.59 -0.73
CA ASP A 7 27.70 -13.98 -1.71
C ASP A 7 27.35 -13.36 -3.06
N ILE A 8 28.26 -12.57 -3.59
CA ILE A 8 28.15 -11.93 -4.90
C ILE A 8 29.49 -12.00 -5.62
N THR A 9 29.43 -12.06 -6.94
CA THR A 9 30.62 -12.00 -7.77
C THR A 9 31.26 -10.60 -7.71
N ALA A 10 32.55 -10.51 -8.04
CA ALA A 10 33.25 -9.23 -8.10
C ALA A 10 32.62 -8.26 -9.11
N GLU A 11 32.02 -8.77 -10.19
CA GLU A 11 31.34 -7.94 -11.19
C GLU A 11 30.02 -7.37 -10.67
N GLU A 12 29.20 -8.19 -10.00
CA GLU A 12 27.96 -7.74 -9.36
C GLU A 12 28.23 -6.69 -8.29
N HIS A 13 29.26 -6.89 -7.46
CA HIS A 13 29.67 -5.90 -6.47
C HIS A 13 30.04 -4.56 -7.12
N ARG A 14 30.76 -4.57 -8.26
CA ARG A 14 31.09 -3.33 -9.00
C ARG A 14 29.84 -2.63 -9.53
N LYS A 15 28.90 -3.38 -10.11
CA LYS A 15 27.62 -2.84 -10.61
C LYS A 15 26.81 -2.21 -9.47
N LEU A 16 26.63 -2.92 -8.36
CA LEU A 16 25.93 -2.43 -7.17
C LEU A 16 26.57 -1.16 -6.62
N LYS A 17 27.90 -1.13 -6.51
CA LYS A 17 28.64 0.05 -6.03
C LYS A 17 28.43 1.26 -6.93
N ALA A 18 28.46 1.07 -8.26
CA ALA A 18 28.24 2.14 -9.22
C ALA A 18 26.81 2.71 -9.10
N ILE A 19 25.80 1.84 -9.02
CA ILE A 19 24.40 2.25 -8.87
C ILE A 19 24.19 3.00 -7.55
N ALA A 20 24.75 2.51 -6.44
CA ALA A 20 24.66 3.18 -5.15
C ALA A 20 25.29 4.58 -5.19
N ALA A 21 26.47 4.71 -5.81
CA ALA A 21 27.14 6.00 -5.98
C ALA A 21 26.34 6.99 -6.83
N LEU A 22 25.69 6.51 -7.90
CA LEU A 22 24.78 7.34 -8.73
C LEU A 22 23.58 7.87 -7.92
N ARG A 23 23.13 7.13 -6.90
CA ARG A 23 22.06 7.55 -5.99
C ARG A 23 22.56 8.38 -4.80
N GLY A 24 23.87 8.64 -4.71
CA GLY A 24 24.48 9.34 -3.57
C GLY A 24 24.41 8.54 -2.26
N GLN A 25 24.20 7.23 -2.33
CA GLN A 25 24.04 6.35 -1.17
C GLN A 25 25.25 5.44 -1.02
N SER A 26 25.53 5.00 0.21
CA SER A 26 26.52 3.93 0.40
C SER A 26 25.97 2.62 -0.19
N ILE A 27 26.87 1.72 -0.61
CA ILE A 27 26.45 0.38 -1.10
C ILE A 27 25.63 -0.37 -0.04
N LYS A 28 25.94 -0.17 1.24
CA LYS A 28 25.20 -0.75 2.36
C LYS A 28 23.75 -0.26 2.37
N ASP A 29 23.54 1.05 2.32
CA ASP A 29 22.20 1.64 2.40
C ASP A 29 21.37 1.33 1.15
N PHE A 30 22.04 1.29 0.00
CA PHE A 30 21.42 0.92 -1.27
C PHE A 30 20.97 -0.56 -1.28
N VAL A 31 21.84 -1.48 -0.86
CA VAL A 31 21.49 -2.91 -0.79
C VAL A 31 20.42 -3.15 0.27
N MET A 32 20.48 -2.46 1.42
CA MET A 32 19.49 -2.61 2.48
C MET A 32 18.10 -2.13 2.03
N SER A 33 18.00 -0.97 1.38
CA SER A 33 16.74 -0.45 0.85
C SER A 33 16.19 -1.27 -0.33
N GLN A 34 17.03 -1.94 -1.11
CA GLN A 34 16.54 -2.85 -2.15
C GLN A 34 16.09 -4.21 -1.58
N ALA A 35 16.83 -4.77 -0.62
CA ALA A 35 16.54 -6.10 -0.08
C ALA A 35 15.38 -6.12 0.93
N LEU A 36 15.23 -5.06 1.72
CA LEU A 36 14.19 -4.94 2.73
C LEU A 36 13.02 -4.05 2.28
N GLY A 37 13.12 -3.47 1.08
CA GLY A 37 12.30 -2.33 0.68
C GLY A 37 12.81 -1.05 1.34
N ASP A 38 12.72 0.07 0.62
CA ASP A 38 12.74 1.36 1.28
C ASP A 38 11.46 1.36 2.14
N ASP A 39 11.54 1.66 3.44
CA ASP A 39 10.35 1.93 4.29
C ASP A 39 9.44 3.03 3.68
N ARG A 40 9.86 3.65 2.57
CA ARG A 40 9.11 4.58 1.73
C ARG A 40 8.12 3.91 0.76
N GLY A 41 8.14 2.58 0.62
CA GLY A 41 7.25 1.82 -0.26
C GLY A 41 6.62 0.58 0.36
N ALA A 42 7.13 0.15 1.53
CA ALA A 42 6.40 -0.78 2.37
C ALA A 42 5.32 0.02 3.12
N ALA A 43 4.06 -0.23 2.82
CA ALA A 43 2.96 0.29 3.62
C ALA A 43 3.28 0.01 5.09
N SER A 44 3.21 1.05 5.93
CA SER A 44 3.34 0.90 7.37
C SER A 44 2.35 -0.15 7.87
N ASP A 45 2.63 -0.76 9.01
CA ASP A 45 1.71 -1.78 9.56
C ASP A 45 0.31 -1.19 9.84
N GLU A 46 0.23 0.11 10.12
CA GLU A 46 -1.02 0.86 10.22
C GLU A 46 -1.74 1.01 8.86
N GLU A 47 -1.02 1.36 7.79
CA GLU A 47 -1.60 1.44 6.44
C GLU A 47 -2.08 0.07 5.95
N LYS A 48 -1.34 -1.00 6.24
CA LYS A 48 -1.78 -2.38 5.93
C LYS A 48 -3.06 -2.73 6.69
N ALA A 49 -3.14 -2.39 7.97
CA ALA A 49 -4.33 -2.63 8.77
C ALA A 49 -5.55 -1.85 8.24
N ALA A 50 -5.36 -0.58 7.88
CA ALA A 50 -6.41 0.26 7.29
C ALA A 50 -6.89 -0.28 5.92
N LEU A 51 -5.97 -0.81 5.10
CA LEU A 51 -6.32 -1.45 3.83
C LEU A 51 -7.12 -2.74 4.03
N GLU A 52 -6.75 -3.56 5.01
CA GLU A 52 -7.50 -4.78 5.34
C GLU A 52 -8.89 -4.46 5.90
N GLU A 53 -9.03 -3.43 6.74
CA GLU A 53 -10.33 -2.96 7.23
C GLU A 53 -11.22 -2.48 6.07
N LEU A 54 -10.66 -1.69 5.16
CA LEU A 54 -11.39 -1.23 3.97
C LEU A 54 -11.82 -2.41 3.10
N ARG A 55 -10.95 -3.42 2.92
CA ARG A 55 -11.28 -4.62 2.16
C ARG A 55 -12.42 -5.40 2.80
N ALA A 56 -12.38 -5.60 4.12
CA ALA A 56 -13.43 -6.27 4.86
C ALA A 56 -14.77 -5.52 4.76
N PHE A 57 -14.75 -4.19 4.78
CA PHE A 57 -15.94 -3.36 4.60
C PHE A 57 -16.55 -3.45 3.20
N LEU A 58 -15.71 -3.56 2.15
CA LEU A 58 -16.15 -3.60 0.76
C LEU A 58 -16.56 -5.00 0.29
N ALA A 59 -16.00 -6.07 0.85
CA ALA A 59 -16.32 -7.45 0.49
C ALA A 59 -17.83 -7.76 0.41
N PRO A 60 -18.66 -7.47 1.44
CA PRO A 60 -20.10 -7.77 1.36
C PRO A 60 -20.84 -6.93 0.30
N ARG A 61 -20.32 -5.76 -0.06
CA ARG A 61 -20.90 -4.91 -1.11
C ARG A 61 -20.62 -5.47 -2.51
N LEU A 62 -19.44 -6.04 -2.70
CA LEU A 62 -19.11 -6.75 -3.94
C LEU A 62 -20.01 -7.97 -4.10
N ASP A 63 -20.18 -8.76 -3.04
CA ASP A 63 -21.09 -9.92 -3.08
C ASP A 63 -22.54 -9.51 -3.41
N ALA A 64 -23.01 -8.36 -2.88
CA ALA A 64 -24.33 -7.81 -3.19
C ALA A 64 -24.46 -7.41 -4.67
N ILE A 65 -23.43 -6.77 -5.23
CA ILE A 65 -23.39 -6.41 -6.66
C ILE A 65 -23.40 -7.67 -7.53
N GLU A 66 -22.65 -8.71 -7.18
CA GLU A 66 -22.65 -9.99 -7.91
C GLU A 66 -24.02 -10.69 -7.89
N ARG A 67 -24.79 -10.50 -6.80
CA ARG A 67 -26.19 -10.95 -6.71
C ARG A 67 -27.20 -10.02 -7.40
N GLY A 68 -26.75 -8.90 -7.96
CA GLY A 68 -27.61 -7.90 -8.61
C GLY A 68 -28.39 -7.02 -7.64
N GLU A 69 -28.00 -6.96 -6.37
CA GLU A 69 -28.61 -6.11 -5.34
C GLU A 69 -28.11 -4.66 -5.48
N THR A 70 -28.56 -3.97 -6.53
CA THR A 70 -28.26 -2.55 -6.77
C THR A 70 -29.39 -1.65 -6.30
N TYR A 71 -29.03 -0.46 -5.80
CA TYR A 71 -29.99 0.59 -5.45
C TYR A 71 -30.01 1.66 -6.54
N GLU A 72 -31.16 1.89 -7.15
CA GLU A 72 -31.39 3.08 -7.95
C GLU A 72 -31.90 4.19 -7.03
N VAL A 73 -31.06 5.20 -6.82
CA VAL A 73 -31.43 6.38 -6.03
C VAL A 73 -30.91 7.62 -6.71
N SER A 74 -31.76 8.64 -6.82
CA SER A 74 -31.36 9.93 -7.38
C SER A 74 -30.62 10.79 -6.35
N MET A 75 -29.81 11.73 -6.84
CA MET A 75 -29.13 12.69 -5.97
C MET A 75 -30.10 13.51 -5.12
N ASP A 76 -31.24 13.90 -5.70
CA ASP A 76 -32.27 14.68 -4.99
C ASP A 76 -32.90 13.91 -3.83
N GLU A 77 -33.11 12.60 -4.01
CA GLU A 77 -33.60 11.70 -2.96
C GLU A 77 -32.58 11.57 -1.83
N ILE A 78 -31.30 11.39 -2.16
CA ILE A 78 -30.20 11.34 -1.17
C ILE A 78 -30.17 12.62 -0.34
N ILE A 79 -30.24 13.79 -1.00
CA ILE A 79 -30.20 15.09 -0.34
C ILE A 79 -31.39 15.26 0.61
N ARG A 80 -32.59 14.89 0.15
CA ARG A 80 -33.82 14.97 0.96
C ARG A 80 -33.75 14.06 2.19
N GLU A 81 -33.30 12.82 2.02
CA GLU A 81 -33.16 11.87 3.13
C GLU A 81 -32.10 12.31 4.13
N ALA A 82 -30.93 12.77 3.66
CA ALA A 82 -29.87 13.26 4.53
C ALA A 82 -30.31 14.47 5.37
N LYS A 83 -31.12 15.38 4.79
CA LYS A 83 -31.73 16.50 5.52
C LYS A 83 -32.73 16.03 6.58
N ALA A 84 -33.58 15.05 6.24
CA ALA A 84 -34.55 14.49 7.17
C ALA A 84 -33.88 13.80 8.37
N ARG A 85 -32.80 13.02 8.13
CA ARG A 85 -32.01 12.36 9.19
C ARG A 85 -31.27 13.31 10.13
N ARG A 86 -31.01 14.55 9.71
CA ARG A 86 -30.36 15.59 10.55
C ARG A 86 -31.35 16.42 11.36
N ALA A 87 -32.63 16.40 10.98
CA ALA A 87 -33.68 17.22 11.59
C ALA A 87 -34.47 16.47 12.68
N GLY A 88 -34.27 15.16 12.84
CA GLY A 88 -34.77 14.34 13.94
C GLY A 88 -33.63 13.89 14.83
#